data_AF-A0A5F1Z447-F1
#
_entry.id   AF-A0A5F1Z447-F1
#
_cell.length_a   1.000
_cell.length_b   1.000
_cell.length_c   1.000
_cell.angle_alpha   90.00
_cell.angle_beta   90.00
_cell.angle_gamma   90.00
#
_symmetry.space_group_name_H-M   'P 1'
#
loop_
_entity.id
_entity.type
_entity.pdbx_description
1 polymer ?
#
loop_
_entity_poly.entity_id
_entity_poly.type
_entity_poly.pdbx_seq_one_letter_code
_entity_poly.pdbx_strand_id
1 'polypeptide(L)'
;MKTSYIWNLSEGRAFPVELWKHSKIKIQVNQMDLSEIDRIAISPNDIHILFLQVTLLEWNKIQQTIATSFEGSPFVSLILISSPDGADQIQAAVQSQPKYLVLENPLHVRELRMILDRTIQSESYKAAALDIGNSCLENVGFFEGVFSLAHQEYEESKKENEALRSILQYEELVKRSQAGISTALEKVNDMKNQELIELHERVKASQKLDELREKELKQALELQKATEQVLNYSRIEEMNLDKILRAQDRLFEYTEQEIKELVEENKSLKKKLGLI
;
A
#
# COMPACT_ATOMS: atom_id res chain seq x y z
N MET A 1 -1.75 26.07 1.73
CA MET A 1 -1.21 24.78 1.25
C MET A 1 -1.57 23.78 2.33
N LYS A 2 -2.53 22.88 2.07
CA LYS A 2 -3.07 21.96 3.10
C LYS A 2 -2.04 20.88 3.43
N THR A 3 -1.92 20.52 4.71
CA THR A 3 -1.01 19.47 5.19
C THR A 3 -1.82 18.21 5.45
N SER A 4 -1.30 17.04 5.06
CA SER A 4 -1.90 15.76 5.45
C SER A 4 -1.11 15.21 6.64
N TYR A 5 -1.75 15.12 7.80
CA TYR A 5 -1.20 14.51 9.00
C TYR A 5 -1.63 13.05 9.08
N ILE A 6 -0.67 12.15 9.06
CA ILE A 6 -0.87 10.73 9.34
C ILE A 6 -0.39 10.49 10.77
N TRP A 7 -1.32 10.19 11.67
CA TRP A 7 -1.01 9.87 13.06
C TRP A 7 -0.86 8.36 13.19
N ASN A 8 0.37 7.89 13.40
CA ASN A 8 0.65 6.49 13.68
C ASN A 8 0.57 6.27 15.20
N LEU A 9 -0.47 5.57 15.64
CA LEU A 9 -0.74 5.24 17.03
C LEU A 9 -0.36 3.79 17.28
N SER A 10 0.74 3.55 17.99
CA SER A 10 1.29 2.21 18.25
C SER A 10 2.18 2.20 19.49
N GLU A 11 2.19 1.11 20.25
CA GLU A 11 3.25 0.87 21.24
C GLU A 11 4.54 0.42 20.55
N GLY A 12 5.38 1.40 20.17
CA GLY A 12 6.75 1.15 19.70
C GLY A 12 6.90 0.53 18.31
N ARG A 13 5.87 0.57 17.44
CA ARG A 13 5.96 0.05 16.07
C ARG A 13 6.10 1.19 15.05
N ALA A 14 7.18 1.14 14.28
CA ALA A 14 7.43 2.13 13.23
C ALA A 14 6.37 2.02 12.14
N PHE A 15 5.95 3.17 11.61
CA PHE A 15 5.02 3.23 10.49
C PHE A 15 5.61 2.47 9.28
N PRO A 16 4.89 1.50 8.69
CA PRO A 16 5.47 0.50 7.79
C PRO A 16 5.70 1.00 6.35
N VAL A 17 5.48 2.29 6.06
CA VAL A 17 5.53 2.84 4.70
C VAL A 17 6.41 4.07 4.61
N GLU A 18 7.39 4.05 3.71
CA GLU A 18 8.05 5.27 3.25
C GLU A 18 7.09 6.07 2.35
N LEU A 19 6.60 7.20 2.86
CA LEU A 19 5.67 8.05 2.12
C LEU A 19 6.39 8.86 1.05
N TRP A 20 5.79 8.92 -0.13
CA TRP A 20 6.30 9.70 -1.25
C TRP A 20 6.10 11.22 -1.01
N LYS A 21 6.94 12.05 -1.62
CA LYS A 21 6.73 13.51 -1.65
C LYS A 21 5.61 13.84 -2.64
N HIS A 22 4.41 14.14 -2.14
CA HIS A 22 3.34 14.68 -2.98
C HIS A 22 3.68 16.11 -3.40
N SER A 23 3.64 16.40 -4.69
CA SER A 23 4.10 17.68 -5.29
C SER A 23 3.33 18.92 -4.80
N LYS A 24 2.16 18.73 -4.16
CA LYS A 24 1.26 19.81 -3.70
C LYS A 24 0.82 19.74 -2.24
N ILE A 25 1.05 18.62 -1.56
CA ILE A 25 0.58 18.36 -0.19
C ILE A 25 1.79 17.94 0.64
N LYS A 26 2.06 18.65 1.74
CA LYS A 26 3.07 18.21 2.71
C LYS A 26 2.45 17.08 3.52
N ILE A 27 3.02 15.90 3.43
CA ILE A 27 2.60 14.75 4.24
C ILE A 27 3.53 14.69 5.46
N GLN A 28 2.97 14.73 6.66
CA GLN A 28 3.70 14.59 7.92
C GLN A 28 3.21 13.35 8.66
N VAL A 29 4.15 12.47 9.04
CA VAL A 29 3.86 11.31 9.88
C VAL A 29 4.25 11.64 11.30
N ASN A 30 3.26 11.64 12.18
CA ASN A 30 3.47 11.81 13.60
C ASN A 30 3.33 10.44 14.26
N GLN A 31 4.44 9.93 14.80
CA GLN A 31 4.42 8.73 15.63
C GLN A 31 4.03 9.12 17.04
N MET A 32 2.98 8.52 17.58
CA MET A 32 2.48 8.80 18.92
C MET A 32 2.14 7.48 19.63
N ASP A 33 2.40 7.44 20.93
CA ASP A 33 2.00 6.32 21.76
C ASP A 33 0.49 6.36 22.02
N LEU A 34 -0.10 5.19 22.28
CA LEU A 34 -1.54 5.01 22.55
C LEU A 34 -2.06 5.83 23.73
N SER A 35 -1.16 6.31 24.61
CA SER A 35 -1.49 7.14 25.78
C SER A 35 -1.64 8.63 25.46
N GLU A 36 -1.26 9.07 24.25
CA GLU A 36 -1.26 10.48 23.86
C GLU A 36 -2.40 10.85 22.88
N ILE A 37 -3.37 9.95 22.70
CA ILE A 37 -4.53 10.12 21.79
C ILE A 37 -5.31 11.41 22.09
N ASP A 38 -5.38 11.81 23.36
CA ASP A 38 -6.09 13.02 23.80
C ASP A 38 -5.39 14.34 23.40
N ARG A 39 -4.14 14.28 22.91
CA ARG A 39 -3.37 15.47 22.47
C ARG A 39 -3.52 15.76 20.98
N ILE A 40 -4.26 14.95 20.24
CA ILE A 40 -4.42 15.14 18.78
C ILE A 40 -5.32 16.36 18.53
N ALA A 41 -4.70 17.47 18.14
CA ALA A 41 -5.40 18.66 17.69
C ALA A 41 -5.87 18.47 16.24
N ILE A 42 -7.17 18.27 16.05
CA ILE A 42 -7.81 18.16 14.73
C ILE A 42 -8.06 19.58 14.22
N SER A 43 -7.40 19.99 13.15
CA SER A 43 -7.65 21.27 12.49
C SER A 43 -8.66 21.08 11.35
N PRO A 44 -9.56 22.06 11.12
CA PRO A 44 -10.55 21.98 10.05
C PRO A 44 -9.97 22.22 8.64
N ASN A 45 -8.69 22.62 8.55
CA ASN A 45 -8.05 23.00 7.28
C ASN A 45 -7.06 21.94 6.77
N ASP A 46 -6.72 20.94 7.59
CA ASP A 46 -5.77 19.88 7.27
C ASP A 46 -6.47 18.52 7.19
N ILE A 47 -5.83 17.58 6.48
CA ILE A 47 -6.37 16.22 6.28
C ILE A 47 -5.77 15.34 7.38
N HIS A 48 -6.60 14.78 8.26
CA HIS A 48 -6.15 13.90 9.34
C HIS A 48 -6.51 12.44 9.05
N ILE A 49 -5.49 11.58 8.99
CA ILE A 49 -5.64 10.12 8.86
C ILE A 49 -5.07 9.48 10.12
N LEU A 50 -5.86 8.65 10.79
CA LEU A 50 -5.45 7.90 11.96
C LEU A 50 -5.05 6.49 11.52
N PHE A 51 -3.85 6.05 11.87
CA PHE A 51 -3.36 4.70 11.62
C PHE A 51 -3.04 4.05 12.97
N LEU A 52 -3.86 3.09 13.37
CA LEU A 52 -3.82 2.39 14.64
C LEU A 52 -3.23 1.01 14.44
N GLN A 53 -2.07 0.76 15.06
CA GLN A 53 -1.51 -0.58 15.17
C GLN A 53 -1.73 -1.07 16.59
N VAL A 54 -2.81 -1.80 16.81
CA VAL A 54 -3.28 -2.17 18.15
C VAL A 54 -3.63 -3.65 18.23
N THR A 55 -3.38 -4.28 19.38
CA THR A 55 -3.91 -5.60 19.71
C THR A 55 -5.39 -5.51 20.13
N LEU A 56 -6.12 -6.64 20.16
CA LEU A 56 -7.53 -6.66 20.58
C LEU A 56 -7.76 -6.08 21.99
N LEU A 57 -6.81 -6.29 22.91
CA LEU A 57 -6.88 -5.76 24.28
C LEU A 57 -6.66 -4.25 24.34
N GLU A 58 -5.82 -3.69 23.47
CA GLU A 58 -5.59 -2.25 23.34
C GLU A 58 -6.77 -1.56 22.64
N TRP A 59 -7.32 -2.20 21.60
CA TRP A 59 -8.51 -1.71 20.90
C TRP A 59 -9.67 -1.49 21.86
N ASN A 60 -9.98 -2.47 22.71
CA ASN A 60 -11.09 -2.38 23.67
C ASN A 60 -10.93 -1.22 24.68
N LYS A 61 -9.70 -0.79 24.98
CA LYS A 61 -9.43 0.35 25.88
C LYS A 61 -9.62 1.69 25.17
N ILE A 62 -9.29 1.75 23.89
CA ILE A 62 -9.17 2.98 23.12
C ILE A 62 -10.43 3.26 22.29
N GLN A 63 -11.24 2.24 22.02
CA GLN A 63 -12.45 2.32 21.21
C GLN A 63 -13.41 3.42 21.68
N GLN A 64 -13.62 3.57 23.00
CA GLN A 64 -14.50 4.62 23.54
C GLN A 64 -13.95 6.03 23.32
N THR A 65 -12.64 6.22 23.46
CA THR A 65 -11.97 7.50 23.20
C THR A 65 -11.99 7.84 21.72
N ILE A 66 -11.79 6.86 20.84
CA ILE A 66 -11.85 7.09 19.40
C ILE A 66 -13.28 7.44 18.96
N ALA A 67 -14.26 6.70 19.50
CA ALA A 67 -15.66 6.93 19.22
C ALA A 67 -16.12 8.33 19.64
N THR A 68 -15.69 8.78 20.82
CA THR A 68 -16.10 10.08 21.35
C THR A 68 -15.38 11.25 20.65
N SER A 69 -14.09 11.11 20.35
CA SER A 69 -13.26 12.22 19.86
C SER A 69 -13.18 12.34 18.34
N PHE A 70 -13.32 11.25 17.58
CA PHE A 70 -13.03 11.24 16.14
C PHE A 70 -14.21 10.84 15.26
N GLU A 71 -15.15 10.00 15.72
CA GLU A 71 -16.32 9.59 14.91
C GLU A 71 -17.21 10.78 14.53
N GLY A 72 -17.43 11.69 15.47
CA GLY A 72 -18.22 12.92 15.26
C GLY A 72 -17.49 14.01 14.45
N SER A 73 -16.19 13.89 14.23
CA SER A 73 -15.41 14.93 13.56
C SER A 73 -15.47 14.77 12.02
N PRO A 74 -15.90 15.80 11.26
CA PRO A 74 -15.93 15.74 9.79
C PRO A 74 -14.53 15.85 9.15
N PHE A 75 -13.50 16.12 9.95
CA PHE A 75 -12.12 16.40 9.53
C PHE A 75 -11.19 15.20 9.66
N VAL A 76 -11.68 14.08 10.20
CA VAL A 76 -10.98 12.78 10.17
C VAL A 76 -11.43 12.01 8.96
N SER A 77 -10.50 11.82 8.04
CA SER A 77 -10.77 11.28 6.72
C SER A 77 -10.84 9.76 6.70
N LEU A 78 -10.02 9.09 7.52
CA LEU A 78 -9.98 7.64 7.61
C LEU A 78 -9.28 7.18 8.89
N ILE A 79 -9.82 6.13 9.51
CA ILE A 79 -9.24 5.42 10.64
C ILE A 79 -8.86 4.02 10.18
N LEU A 80 -7.57 3.78 10.03
CA LEU A 80 -7.00 2.50 9.63
C LEU A 80 -6.62 1.72 10.87
N ILE A 81 -7.07 0.46 10.99
CA ILE A 81 -6.73 -0.41 12.12
C ILE A 81 -6.00 -1.63 11.59
N SER A 82 -4.80 -1.87 12.11
CA SER A 82 -4.06 -3.10 11.89
C SER A 82 -3.91 -3.82 13.23
N SER A 83 -4.54 -4.98 13.36
CA SER A 83 -4.36 -5.86 14.51
C SER A 83 -3.71 -7.18 14.09
N PRO A 84 -2.63 -7.62 14.79
CA PRO A 84 -2.08 -8.94 14.58
C PRO A 84 -2.98 -10.07 15.12
N ASP A 85 -3.92 -9.75 16.03
CA ASP A 85 -4.79 -10.71 16.70
C ASP A 85 -6.24 -10.17 16.78
N GLY A 86 -7.22 -10.93 16.27
CA GLY A 86 -8.64 -10.55 16.34
C GLY A 86 -9.14 -9.52 15.32
N ALA A 87 -8.52 -9.42 14.14
CA ALA A 87 -8.96 -8.53 13.06
C ALA A 87 -10.47 -8.68 12.72
N ASP A 88 -10.98 -9.92 12.71
CA ASP A 88 -12.40 -10.21 12.42
C ASP A 88 -13.36 -9.64 13.47
N GLN A 89 -12.96 -9.65 14.75
CA GLN A 89 -13.78 -9.13 15.85
C GLN A 89 -13.83 -7.59 15.83
N ILE A 90 -12.71 -6.96 15.50
CA ILE A 90 -12.64 -5.50 15.31
C ILE A 90 -13.44 -5.11 14.06
N GLN A 91 -13.34 -5.86 12.97
CA GLN A 91 -14.11 -5.63 11.76
C GLN A 91 -15.61 -5.73 12.02
N ALA A 92 -16.06 -6.74 12.76
CA ALA A 92 -17.47 -6.89 13.14
C ALA A 92 -17.98 -5.75 14.05
N ALA A 93 -17.15 -5.25 14.96
CA ALA A 93 -17.49 -4.13 15.84
C ALA A 93 -17.61 -2.78 15.10
N VAL A 94 -16.96 -2.68 13.94
CA VAL A 94 -16.72 -1.42 13.23
C VAL A 94 -17.43 -1.36 11.86
N GLN A 95 -17.99 -2.48 11.39
CA GLN A 95 -18.73 -2.63 10.13
C GLN A 95 -19.87 -1.62 9.92
N SER A 96 -20.45 -1.10 11.00
CA SER A 96 -21.54 -0.11 10.96
C SER A 96 -21.06 1.31 10.66
N GLN A 97 -19.75 1.55 10.61
CA GLN A 97 -19.17 2.89 10.50
C GLN A 97 -18.28 3.07 9.25
N PRO A 98 -18.62 4.01 8.35
CA PRO A 98 -17.95 4.15 7.04
C PRO A 98 -16.54 4.76 7.11
N LYS A 99 -16.14 5.32 8.26
CA LYS A 99 -14.84 6.00 8.43
C LYS A 99 -13.70 5.07 8.82
N TYR A 100 -14.01 3.82 9.14
CA TYR A 100 -13.02 2.86 9.59
C TYR A 100 -12.70 1.83 8.51
N LEU A 101 -11.44 1.46 8.44
CA LEU A 101 -10.99 0.39 7.56
C LEU A 101 -9.99 -0.50 8.32
N VAL A 102 -10.41 -1.74 8.57
CA VAL A 102 -9.59 -2.77 9.19
C VAL A 102 -8.76 -3.42 8.10
N LEU A 103 -7.43 -3.44 8.30
CA LEU A 103 -6.49 -4.02 7.36
C LEU A 103 -6.22 -5.48 7.71
N GLU A 104 -6.19 -6.33 6.68
CA GLU A 104 -5.83 -7.75 6.82
C GLU A 104 -4.34 -7.91 7.18
N ASN A 105 -4.03 -8.97 7.92
CA ASN A 105 -2.67 -9.34 8.30
C ASN A 105 -2.26 -10.61 7.52
N PRO A 106 -1.13 -10.64 6.79
CA PRO A 106 -0.05 -9.66 6.71
C PRO A 106 -0.38 -8.38 5.93
N LEU A 107 0.04 -7.24 6.49
CA LEU A 107 -0.10 -5.92 5.87
C LEU A 107 0.58 -5.88 4.49
N HIS A 108 -0.21 -5.83 3.41
CA HIS A 108 0.30 -5.54 2.08
C HIS A 108 0.58 -4.04 1.94
N VAL A 109 1.86 -3.67 2.00
CA VAL A 109 2.37 -2.27 1.89
C VAL A 109 1.78 -1.54 0.67
N ARG A 110 1.56 -2.26 -0.44
CA ARG A 110 0.97 -1.73 -1.68
C ARG A 110 -0.50 -1.33 -1.51
N GLU A 111 -1.28 -2.12 -0.78
CA GLU A 111 -2.71 -1.88 -0.54
C GLU A 111 -2.90 -0.71 0.42
N LEU A 112 -2.14 -0.69 1.52
CA LEU A 112 -2.10 0.43 2.45
C LEU A 112 -1.76 1.74 1.73
N ARG A 113 -0.75 1.71 0.85
CA ARG A 113 -0.38 2.87 0.03
C ARG A 113 -1.50 3.31 -0.91
N MET A 114 -2.18 2.37 -1.57
CA MET A 114 -3.26 2.68 -2.51
C MET A 114 -4.48 3.29 -1.80
N ILE A 115 -4.80 2.77 -0.60
CA ILE A 115 -5.89 3.28 0.23
C ILE A 115 -5.58 4.71 0.70
N LEU A 116 -4.38 4.94 1.23
CA LEU A 116 -3.95 6.27 1.67
C LEU A 116 -3.98 7.29 0.52
N ASP A 117 -3.47 6.92 -0.66
CA ASP A 117 -3.46 7.79 -1.84
C ASP A 117 -4.88 8.16 -2.28
N ARG A 118 -5.78 7.17 -2.39
CA ARG A 118 -7.18 7.38 -2.75
C ARG A 118 -7.91 8.28 -1.75
N THR A 119 -7.66 8.09 -0.45
CA THR A 119 -8.27 8.91 0.60
C THR A 119 -7.78 10.35 0.56
N ILE A 120 -6.47 10.57 0.45
CA ILE A 120 -5.89 11.93 0.36
C ILE A 120 -6.43 12.66 -0.87
N GLN A 121 -6.48 11.98 -2.02
CA GLN A 121 -7.03 12.55 -3.25
C GLN A 121 -8.51 12.91 -3.09
N SER A 122 -9.34 11.98 -2.59
CA SER A 122 -10.78 12.22 -2.41
C SER A 122 -11.08 13.41 -1.51
N GLU A 123 -10.35 13.54 -0.41
CA GLU A 123 -10.51 14.67 0.53
C GLU A 123 -10.02 15.99 -0.06
N SER A 124 -8.91 15.97 -0.83
CA SER A 124 -8.47 17.16 -1.57
C SER A 124 -9.51 17.61 -2.60
N TYR A 125 -10.19 16.68 -3.27
CA TYR A 125 -11.26 17.01 -4.23
C TYR A 125 -12.50 17.57 -3.53
N LYS A 126 -12.92 16.98 -2.40
CA LYS A 126 -14.04 17.51 -1.61
C LYS A 126 -13.76 18.94 -1.12
N ALA A 127 -12.56 19.17 -0.61
CA ALA A 127 -12.12 20.49 -0.19
C ALA A 127 -12.16 21.51 -1.35
N ALA A 128 -11.61 21.14 -2.52
CA ALA A 128 -11.65 22.01 -3.70
C ALA A 128 -13.10 22.28 -4.16
N ALA A 129 -13.98 21.28 -4.12
CA ALA A 129 -15.38 21.44 -4.47
C ALA A 129 -16.14 22.35 -3.49
N LEU A 130 -15.85 22.25 -2.19
CA LEU A 130 -16.39 23.14 -1.16
C LEU A 130 -15.91 24.58 -1.33
N ASP A 131 -14.63 24.79 -1.60
CA ASP A 131 -14.08 26.14 -1.85
C ASP A 131 -14.72 26.77 -3.10
N ILE A 132 -14.92 25.99 -4.17
CA ILE A 132 -15.65 26.43 -5.37
C ILE A 132 -17.11 26.74 -5.02
N GLY A 133 -17.77 25.88 -4.25
CA GLY A 133 -19.17 26.06 -3.84
C GLY A 133 -19.37 27.31 -2.99
N ASN A 134 -18.50 27.55 -2.01
CA ASN A 134 -18.54 28.74 -1.16
C ASN A 134 -18.27 30.01 -1.98
N SER A 135 -17.31 29.98 -2.91
CA SER A 135 -17.08 31.10 -3.83
C SER A 135 -18.30 31.37 -4.71
N CYS A 136 -18.98 30.33 -5.20
CA CYS A 136 -20.24 30.48 -5.94
C CYS A 136 -21.36 31.06 -5.07
N LEU A 137 -21.48 30.66 -3.80
CA LEU A 137 -22.50 31.17 -2.87
C LEU A 137 -22.24 32.62 -2.46
N GLU A 138 -20.98 33.00 -2.23
CA GLU A 138 -20.59 34.40 -1.99
C GLU A 138 -20.93 35.27 -3.21
N ASN A 139 -20.70 34.76 -4.42
CA ASN A 139 -21.11 35.43 -5.64
C ASN A 139 -22.65 35.56 -5.71
N VAL A 140 -23.43 34.53 -5.34
CA VAL A 140 -24.91 34.60 -5.31
C VAL A 140 -25.41 35.63 -4.28
N GLY A 141 -24.87 35.65 -3.06
CA GLY A 141 -25.24 36.63 -2.04
C GLY A 141 -24.87 38.07 -2.46
N PHE A 142 -23.75 38.24 -3.18
CA PHE A 142 -23.40 39.49 -3.82
C PHE A 142 -24.38 39.86 -4.95
N PHE A 143 -24.75 38.91 -5.81
CA PHE A 143 -25.74 39.11 -6.86
C PHE A 143 -27.10 39.53 -6.28
N GLU A 144 -27.60 38.89 -5.22
CA GLU A 144 -28.84 39.28 -4.53
C GLU A 144 -28.74 40.70 -3.94
N GLY A 145 -27.61 41.03 -3.31
CA GLY A 145 -27.33 42.36 -2.78
C GLY A 145 -27.39 43.44 -3.87
N VAL A 146 -26.79 43.19 -5.04
CA VAL A 146 -26.83 44.17 -6.14
C VAL A 146 -28.16 44.16 -6.89
N PHE A 147 -28.86 43.02 -7.00
CA PHE A 147 -30.23 42.99 -7.55
C PHE A 147 -31.18 43.80 -6.67
N SER A 148 -31.03 43.74 -5.34
CA SER A 148 -31.81 44.57 -4.41
C SER A 148 -31.52 46.07 -4.60
N LEU A 149 -30.25 46.43 -4.79
CA LEU A 149 -29.81 47.80 -5.09
C LEU A 149 -30.31 48.28 -6.46
N ALA A 150 -30.24 47.43 -7.49
CA ALA A 150 -30.71 47.74 -8.83
C ALA A 150 -32.23 47.89 -8.89
N HIS A 151 -32.99 47.07 -8.14
CA HIS A 151 -34.44 47.21 -8.06
C HIS A 151 -34.85 48.49 -7.33
N GLN A 152 -34.14 48.83 -6.25
CA GLN A 152 -34.35 50.07 -5.50
C GLN A 152 -33.97 51.33 -6.29
N GLU A 153 -32.92 51.28 -7.13
CA GLU A 153 -32.55 52.39 -8.02
C GLU A 153 -33.44 52.50 -9.27
N TYR A 154 -34.05 51.39 -9.73
CA TYR A 154 -34.97 51.41 -10.88
C TYR A 154 -36.28 52.15 -10.56
N GLU A 155 -36.72 52.14 -9.30
CA GLU A 155 -37.90 52.93 -8.86
C GLU A 155 -37.61 54.45 -8.80
N GLU A 156 -36.35 54.87 -8.65
CA GLU A 156 -35.95 56.27 -8.65
C GLU A 156 -35.39 56.72 -10.01
N SER A 157 -36.29 57.16 -10.88
CA SER A 157 -36.12 57.58 -12.30
C SER A 157 -35.10 58.73 -12.60
N LYS A 158 -34.09 59.00 -11.76
CA LYS A 158 -33.04 60.01 -12.04
C LYS A 158 -31.60 59.48 -12.11
N LYS A 159 -31.38 58.16 -12.02
CA LYS A 159 -30.04 57.56 -11.94
C LYS A 159 -29.73 56.49 -13.00
N GLU A 160 -30.23 56.66 -14.22
CA GLU A 160 -29.87 55.81 -15.37
C GLU A 160 -28.34 55.66 -15.56
N ASN A 161 -27.56 56.66 -15.12
CA ASN A 161 -26.11 56.70 -15.19
C ASN A 161 -25.40 55.83 -14.11
N GLU A 162 -26.02 55.60 -12.94
CA GLU A 162 -25.45 54.78 -11.86
C GLU A 162 -25.69 53.29 -12.11
N ALA A 163 -26.89 52.93 -12.60
CA ALA A 163 -27.18 51.58 -13.08
C ALA A 163 -26.29 51.18 -14.29
N LEU A 164 -26.01 52.11 -15.20
CA LEU A 164 -25.05 51.88 -16.30
C LEU A 164 -23.61 51.70 -15.80
N ARG A 165 -23.20 52.46 -14.77
CA ARG A 165 -21.88 52.30 -14.14
C ARG A 165 -21.74 50.97 -13.43
N SER A 166 -22.78 50.50 -12.74
CA SER A 166 -22.75 49.19 -12.09
C SER A 166 -22.67 48.06 -13.13
N ILE A 167 -23.43 48.15 -14.24
CA ILE A 167 -23.33 47.20 -15.38
C ILE A 167 -21.93 47.19 -16.00
N LEU A 168 -21.26 48.34 -16.13
CA LEU A 168 -19.88 48.41 -16.63
C LEU A 168 -18.87 47.76 -15.68
N GLN A 169 -19.04 47.98 -14.37
CA GLN A 169 -18.24 47.29 -13.34
C GLN A 169 -18.46 45.77 -13.37
N TYR A 170 -19.70 45.33 -13.65
CA TYR A 170 -20.01 43.92 -13.86
C TYR A 170 -19.27 43.33 -15.05
N GLU A 171 -19.29 43.98 -16.21
CA GLU A 171 -18.64 43.46 -17.41
C GLU A 171 -17.12 43.33 -17.20
N GLU A 172 -16.51 44.28 -16.48
CA GLU A 172 -15.10 44.26 -16.14
C GLU A 172 -14.75 43.12 -15.15
N LEU A 173 -15.62 42.87 -14.16
CA LEU A 173 -15.46 41.78 -13.21
C LEU A 173 -15.65 40.41 -13.85
N VAL A 174 -16.63 40.27 -14.77
CA VAL A 174 -16.87 39.04 -15.54
C VAL A 174 -15.67 38.72 -16.42
N LYS A 175 -15.08 39.73 -17.08
CA LYS A 175 -13.84 39.54 -17.85
C LYS A 175 -12.67 39.07 -16.98
N ARG A 176 -12.51 39.63 -15.78
CA ARG A 176 -11.48 39.17 -14.82
C ARG A 176 -11.74 37.74 -14.33
N SER A 177 -13.00 37.41 -14.03
CA SER A 177 -13.40 36.07 -13.61
C SER A 177 -13.17 35.04 -14.72
N GLN A 178 -13.58 35.33 -15.96
CA GLN A 178 -13.30 34.48 -17.12
C GLN A 178 -11.81 34.29 -17.36
N ALA A 179 -11.00 35.35 -17.22
CA ALA A 179 -9.54 35.23 -17.33
C ALA A 179 -8.99 34.29 -16.24
N GLY A 180 -9.44 34.44 -14.99
CA GLY A 180 -9.06 33.56 -13.88
C GLY A 180 -9.48 32.09 -14.11
N ILE A 181 -10.69 31.86 -14.63
CA ILE A 181 -11.20 30.54 -15.00
C ILE A 181 -10.37 29.93 -16.14
N SER A 182 -10.02 30.71 -17.16
CA SER A 182 -9.19 30.26 -18.28
C SER A 182 -7.81 29.83 -17.80
N THR A 183 -7.18 30.63 -16.93
CA THR A 183 -5.86 30.28 -16.35
C THR A 183 -5.96 29.04 -15.45
N ALA A 184 -7.05 28.88 -14.70
CA ALA A 184 -7.28 27.70 -13.89
C ALA A 184 -7.49 26.45 -14.76
N LEU A 185 -8.23 26.56 -15.87
CA LEU A 185 -8.43 25.50 -16.85
C LEU A 185 -7.13 25.08 -17.53
N GLU A 186 -6.29 26.03 -17.95
CA GLU A 186 -4.95 25.75 -18.48
C GLU A 186 -4.12 24.98 -17.46
N LYS A 187 -4.07 25.44 -16.22
CA LYS A 187 -3.32 24.78 -15.15
C LYS A 187 -3.81 23.36 -14.87
N VAL A 188 -5.12 23.13 -14.92
CA VAL A 188 -5.71 21.77 -14.77
C VAL A 188 -5.33 20.90 -15.96
N ASN A 189 -5.33 21.44 -17.18
CA ASN A 189 -4.96 20.69 -18.37
C ASN A 189 -3.46 20.33 -18.38
N ASP A 190 -2.61 21.25 -17.95
CA ASP A 190 -1.18 21.01 -17.77
C ASP A 190 -0.91 19.93 -16.73
N MET A 191 -1.61 19.98 -15.59
CA MET A 191 -1.54 18.91 -14.58
C MET A 191 -1.95 17.55 -15.16
N LYS A 192 -3.07 17.50 -15.88
CA LYS A 192 -3.57 16.26 -16.50
C LYS A 192 -2.56 15.69 -17.50
N ASN A 193 -1.93 16.54 -18.31
CA ASN A 193 -0.90 16.12 -19.25
C ASN A 193 0.34 15.58 -18.53
N GLN A 194 0.77 16.24 -17.46
CA GLN A 194 1.91 15.78 -16.66
C GLN A 194 1.61 14.45 -15.98
N GLU A 195 0.41 14.29 -15.41
CA GLU A 195 -0.03 13.01 -14.83
C GLU A 195 -0.10 11.90 -15.89
N LEU A 196 -0.59 12.20 -17.10
CA LEU A 196 -0.60 11.24 -18.21
C LEU A 196 0.81 10.77 -18.58
N ILE A 197 1.78 11.68 -18.61
CA ILE A 197 3.18 11.34 -18.88
C ILE A 197 3.73 10.44 -17.77
N GLU A 198 3.56 10.82 -16.50
CA GLU A 198 4.01 10.00 -15.37
C GLU A 198 3.37 8.61 -15.36
N LEU A 199 2.07 8.53 -15.67
CA LEU A 199 1.33 7.27 -15.71
C LEU A 199 1.82 6.39 -16.87
N HIS A 200 2.08 6.98 -18.03
CA HIS A 200 2.69 6.28 -19.16
C HIS A 200 4.09 5.74 -18.83
N GLU A 201 4.93 6.52 -18.15
CA GLU A 201 6.25 6.08 -17.69
C GLU A 201 6.15 4.91 -16.70
N ARG A 202 5.21 4.97 -15.75
CA ARG A 202 4.95 3.87 -14.81
C ARG A 202 4.48 2.60 -15.52
N VAL A 203 3.57 2.71 -16.48
CA VAL A 203 3.12 1.56 -17.28
C VAL A 203 4.30 0.92 -18.01
N LYS A 204 5.16 1.74 -18.64
CA LYS A 204 6.35 1.26 -19.34
C LYS A 204 7.36 0.59 -18.39
N ALA A 205 7.53 1.13 -17.18
CA ALA A 205 8.36 0.51 -16.15
C ALA A 205 7.77 -0.83 -15.68
N SER A 206 6.45 -0.92 -15.49
CA SER A 206 5.76 -2.15 -15.13
C SER A 206 5.93 -3.23 -16.21
N GLN A 207 5.76 -2.88 -17.48
CA GLN A 207 5.96 -3.81 -18.60
C GLN A 207 7.38 -4.38 -18.62
N LYS A 208 8.40 -3.54 -18.41
CA LYS A 208 9.79 -4.01 -18.31
C LYS A 208 10.02 -4.94 -17.11
N LEU A 209 9.38 -4.66 -15.97
CA LEU A 209 9.48 -5.53 -14.80
C LEU A 209 8.80 -6.89 -15.05
N ASP A 210 7.66 -6.90 -15.73
CA ASP A 210 6.98 -8.14 -16.10
C ASP A 210 7.83 -8.98 -17.07
N GLU A 211 8.46 -8.35 -18.08
CA GLU A 211 9.40 -9.02 -18.98
C GLU A 211 10.62 -9.60 -18.24
N LEU A 212 11.18 -8.87 -17.27
CA LEU A 212 12.28 -9.36 -16.44
C LEU A 212 11.84 -10.54 -15.58
N ARG A 213 10.67 -10.46 -14.97
CA ARG A 213 10.11 -11.53 -14.14
C ARG A 213 9.85 -12.80 -14.97
N GLU A 214 9.35 -12.66 -16.19
CA GLU A 214 9.15 -13.80 -17.09
C GLU A 214 10.48 -14.48 -17.45
N LYS A 215 11.53 -13.68 -17.71
CA LYS A 215 12.89 -14.20 -17.94
C LYS A 215 13.46 -14.92 -16.72
N GLU A 216 13.34 -14.32 -15.54
CA GLU A 216 13.80 -14.93 -14.29
C GLU A 216 13.06 -16.24 -13.99
N LEU A 217 11.74 -16.27 -14.21
CA LEU A 217 10.94 -17.48 -14.02
C LEU A 217 11.35 -18.58 -14.99
N LYS A 218 11.61 -18.23 -16.25
CA LYS A 218 12.13 -19.18 -17.24
C LYS A 218 13.51 -19.72 -16.84
N GLN A 219 14.42 -18.86 -16.38
CA GLN A 219 15.74 -19.28 -15.90
C GLN A 219 15.64 -20.18 -14.67
N ALA A 220 14.76 -19.87 -13.72
CA ALA A 220 14.54 -20.69 -12.53
C ALA A 220 14.01 -22.09 -12.92
N LEU A 221 13.12 -22.17 -13.90
CA LEU A 221 12.58 -23.43 -14.40
C LEU A 221 13.63 -24.26 -15.16
N GLU A 222 14.48 -23.62 -15.96
CA GLU A 222 15.63 -24.27 -16.59
C GLU A 222 16.63 -24.81 -15.57
N LEU A 223 16.94 -24.03 -14.53
CA LEU A 223 17.82 -24.45 -13.43
C LEU A 223 17.21 -25.60 -12.62
N GLN A 224 15.89 -25.55 -12.35
CA GLN A 224 15.18 -26.65 -11.71
C GLN A 224 15.28 -27.93 -12.52
N LYS A 225 15.06 -27.88 -13.85
CA LYS A 225 15.22 -29.05 -14.72
C LYS A 225 16.65 -29.58 -14.72
N ALA A 226 17.65 -28.70 -14.76
CA ALA A 226 19.05 -29.10 -14.71
C ALA A 226 19.39 -29.80 -13.38
N THR A 227 18.93 -29.26 -12.25
CA THR A 227 19.14 -29.87 -10.93
C THR A 227 18.43 -31.22 -10.80
N GLU A 228 17.21 -31.35 -11.32
CA GLU A 228 16.49 -32.63 -11.36
C GLU A 228 17.25 -33.69 -12.19
N GLN A 229 17.81 -33.30 -13.35
CA GLN A 229 18.64 -34.21 -14.14
C GLN A 229 19.89 -34.65 -13.36
N VAL A 230 20.58 -33.73 -12.70
CA VAL A 230 21.76 -34.05 -11.87
C VAL A 230 21.40 -35.00 -10.73
N LEU A 231 20.28 -34.77 -10.04
CA LEU A 231 19.79 -35.66 -8.99
C LEU A 231 19.46 -37.07 -9.52
N ASN A 232 18.84 -37.15 -10.71
CA ASN A 232 18.57 -38.44 -11.35
C ASN A 232 19.86 -39.18 -11.72
N TYR A 233 20.87 -38.49 -12.26
CA TYR A 233 22.18 -39.08 -12.53
C TYR A 233 22.85 -39.58 -11.25
N SER A 234 22.87 -38.76 -10.19
CA SER A 234 23.42 -39.14 -8.89
C SER A 234 22.73 -40.37 -8.30
N ARG A 235 21.40 -40.46 -8.39
CA ARG A 235 20.63 -41.63 -7.95
C ARG A 235 20.98 -42.91 -8.73
N ILE A 236 21.17 -42.80 -10.04
CA ILE A 236 21.61 -43.93 -10.88
C ILE A 236 23.01 -44.37 -10.48
N GLU A 237 23.90 -43.42 -10.23
CA GLU A 237 25.28 -43.69 -9.80
C GLU A 237 25.33 -44.37 -8.43
N GLU A 238 24.55 -43.91 -7.45
CA GLU A 238 24.40 -44.56 -6.14
C GLU A 238 23.90 -46.00 -6.27
N MET A 239 22.89 -46.24 -7.11
CA MET A 239 22.36 -47.59 -7.32
C MET A 239 23.41 -48.50 -7.98
N ASN A 240 24.25 -47.97 -8.87
CA ASN A 240 25.34 -48.73 -9.47
C ASN A 240 26.45 -48.99 -8.46
N LEU A 241 26.78 -48.03 -7.59
CA LEU A 241 27.74 -48.19 -6.51
C LEU A 241 27.30 -49.29 -5.53
N ASP A 242 26.03 -49.31 -5.11
CA ASP A 242 25.46 -50.35 -4.24
C ASP A 242 25.56 -51.75 -4.88
N LYS A 243 25.33 -51.86 -6.20
CA LYS A 243 25.54 -53.12 -6.92
C LYS A 243 27.00 -53.57 -6.91
N ILE A 244 27.94 -52.63 -7.10
CA ILE A 244 29.38 -52.92 -7.07
C ILE A 244 29.79 -53.38 -5.66
N LEU A 245 29.33 -52.70 -4.61
CA LEU A 245 29.60 -53.08 -3.23
C LEU A 245 29.08 -54.48 -2.91
N ARG A 246 27.84 -54.80 -3.27
CA ARG A 246 27.29 -56.15 -3.09
C ARG A 246 28.05 -57.23 -3.87
N ALA A 247 28.52 -56.91 -5.06
CA ALA A 247 29.34 -57.84 -5.84
C ALA A 247 30.71 -58.05 -5.18
N GLN A 248 31.30 -56.99 -4.63
CA GLN A 248 32.55 -57.04 -3.89
C GLN A 248 32.42 -57.86 -2.60
N ASP A 249 31.35 -57.66 -1.83
CA ASP A 249 31.07 -58.44 -0.61
C ASP A 249 30.96 -59.94 -0.92
N ARG A 250 30.23 -60.29 -1.99
CA ARG A 250 30.14 -61.69 -2.45
C ARG A 250 31.49 -62.26 -2.88
N LEU A 251 32.31 -61.48 -3.59
CA LEU A 251 33.67 -61.90 -3.93
C LEU A 251 34.49 -62.17 -2.67
N PHE A 252 34.40 -61.29 -1.66
CA PHE A 252 35.08 -61.51 -0.39
C PHE A 252 34.61 -62.79 0.30
N GLU A 253 33.29 -63.04 0.37
CA GLU A 253 32.73 -64.28 0.91
C GLU A 253 33.27 -65.52 0.17
N TYR A 254 33.31 -65.51 -1.16
CA TYR A 254 33.86 -66.60 -1.95
C TYR A 254 35.35 -66.80 -1.69
N THR A 255 36.15 -65.73 -1.65
CA THR A 255 37.58 -65.85 -1.34
C THR A 255 37.81 -66.36 0.07
N GLU A 256 36.97 -65.98 1.05
CA GLU A 256 37.10 -66.48 2.42
C GLU A 256 36.75 -67.97 2.51
N GLN A 257 35.73 -68.42 1.79
CA GLN A 257 35.41 -69.84 1.65
C GLN A 257 36.56 -70.62 0.99
N GLU A 258 37.08 -70.12 -0.12
CA GLU A 258 38.18 -70.77 -0.84
C GLU A 258 39.46 -70.85 0.01
N ILE A 259 39.78 -69.80 0.79
CA ILE A 259 40.89 -69.83 1.76
C ILE A 259 40.64 -70.88 2.84
N LYS A 260 39.41 -70.98 3.38
CA LYS A 260 39.05 -72.00 4.37
C LYS A 260 39.22 -73.41 3.80
N GLU A 261 38.71 -73.64 2.59
CA GLU A 261 38.85 -74.91 1.87
C GLU A 261 40.32 -75.26 1.62
N LEU A 262 41.14 -74.32 1.12
CA LEU A 262 42.57 -74.52 0.91
C LEU A 262 43.35 -74.79 2.21
N VAL A 263 42.94 -74.18 3.32
CA VAL A 263 43.53 -74.45 4.65
C VAL A 263 43.16 -75.85 5.13
N GLU A 264 41.92 -76.28 4.93
CA GLU A 264 41.46 -77.63 5.26
C GLU A 264 42.15 -78.69 4.38
N GLU A 265 42.25 -78.45 3.08
CA GLU A 265 43.00 -79.29 2.15
C GLU A 265 44.47 -79.38 2.56
N ASN A 266 45.13 -78.26 2.89
CA ASN A 266 46.51 -78.27 3.39
C ASN A 266 46.65 -79.07 4.69
N LYS A 267 45.70 -78.93 5.64
CA LYS A 267 45.70 -79.74 6.87
C LYS A 267 45.54 -81.22 6.55
N SER A 268 44.66 -81.57 5.61
CA SER A 268 44.42 -82.95 5.19
C SER A 268 45.65 -83.55 4.49
N LEU A 269 46.34 -82.78 3.65
CA LEU A 269 47.56 -83.17 2.95
C LEU A 269 48.72 -83.33 3.92
N LYS A 270 48.89 -82.41 4.88
CA LYS A 270 49.89 -82.54 5.95
C LYS A 270 49.70 -83.79 6.79
N LYS A 271 48.45 -84.16 7.10
CA LYS A 271 48.11 -85.44 7.76
C LYS A 271 48.47 -86.65 6.89
N LYS A 272 48.17 -86.61 5.57
CA LYS A 272 48.52 -87.71 4.64
C LYS A 272 50.02 -87.86 4.41
N LEU A 273 50.78 -86.77 4.52
CA LEU A 273 52.24 -86.74 4.35
C LEU A 273 53.02 -87.01 5.64
N GLY A 274 52.34 -87.27 6.77
CA GLY A 274 52.97 -87.64 8.04
C GLY A 274 53.76 -86.51 8.71
N LEU A 275 53.46 -85.25 8.39
CA LEU A 275 54.14 -84.08 8.97
C LEU A 275 53.45 -83.52 10.24
N ILE A 276 52.37 -84.16 10.68
CA ILE A 276 51.75 -84.07 12.02
C ILE A 276 51.16 -85.44 12.34
#